data_AF-A0A529WRY4-F1
#
_entry.id   AF-A0A529WRY4-F1
#
_cell.length_a   1.000
_cell.length_b   1.000
_cell.length_c   1.000
_cell.angle_alpha   90.00
_cell.angle_beta   90.00
_cell.angle_gamma   90.00
#
_symmetry.space_group_name_H-M   'P 1'
#
loop_
_entity.id
_entity.type
_entity.pdbx_description
1 polymer ?
#
loop_
_entity_poly.entity_id
_entity_poly.type
_entity_poly.pdbx_seq_one_letter_code
_entity_poly.pdbx_strand_id
1 'polypeptide(L)'
;MDPYILKTLNEERRARRAAVLVTDLGDGRDRIVREGDHVAGDLGAAIANAFRTGNSRSVEAEGRTFFLNAHLPRPRLVVIGAVHISQALAPMARIAGYPVEIIDPRTAFATPERFPDVALNAEWPEDVLKRAPLDSYTALAAVTHDPKIDDFALKAALDARCFY
;
A
#
# COMPACT_ATOMS: atom_id res chain seq x y z
N MET A 1 25.24 7.30 3.21
CA MET A 1 24.29 6.66 2.29
C MET A 1 24.81 6.74 0.87
N ASP A 2 25.09 5.57 0.28
CA ASP A 2 25.50 5.40 -1.11
C ASP A 2 24.42 5.92 -2.09
N PRO A 3 24.78 6.72 -3.13
CA PRO A 3 23.84 7.16 -4.17
C PRO A 3 23.01 6.03 -4.82
N TYR A 4 23.59 4.83 -4.95
CA TYR A 4 22.89 3.67 -5.51
C TYR A 4 21.73 3.19 -4.63
N ILE A 5 21.95 3.19 -3.31
CA ILE A 5 20.94 2.83 -2.30
C ILE A 5 19.80 3.84 -2.34
N LEU A 6 20.10 5.13 -2.37
CA LEU A 6 19.07 6.17 -2.44
C LEU A 6 18.22 6.05 -3.72
N LYS A 7 18.86 5.79 -4.87
CA LYS A 7 18.15 5.57 -6.14
C LYS A 7 17.21 4.37 -6.05
N THR A 8 17.72 3.24 -5.57
CA THR A 8 16.93 2.01 -5.39
C THR A 8 15.74 2.26 -4.46
N LEU A 9 15.96 2.91 -3.33
CA LEU A 9 14.88 3.21 -2.38
C LEU A 9 13.80 4.11 -2.99
N ASN A 10 14.18 5.10 -3.80
CA ASN A 10 13.23 5.96 -4.50
C ASN A 10 12.44 5.19 -5.58
N GLU A 11 13.06 4.23 -6.25
CA GLU A 11 12.36 3.33 -7.19
C GLU A 11 11.33 2.46 -6.47
N GLU A 12 11.67 1.86 -5.32
CA GLU A 12 10.72 1.09 -4.51
C GLU A 12 9.54 1.95 -4.02
N ARG A 13 9.82 3.17 -3.54
CA ARG A 13 8.78 4.12 -3.11
C ARG A 13 7.81 4.49 -4.23
N ARG A 14 8.33 4.81 -5.41
CA ARG A 14 7.51 5.14 -6.59
C ARG A 14 6.66 3.97 -7.05
N ALA A 15 7.23 2.76 -6.97
CA ALA A 15 6.53 1.53 -7.32
C ALA A 15 5.61 1.01 -6.21
N ARG A 16 5.48 1.73 -5.08
CA ARG A 16 4.70 1.32 -3.90
C ARG A 16 5.06 -0.09 -3.43
N ARG A 17 6.36 -0.39 -3.38
CA ARG A 17 6.90 -1.63 -2.80
C ARG A 17 7.60 -1.34 -1.49
N ALA A 18 7.35 -2.19 -0.51
CA ALA A 18 7.96 -2.06 0.80
C ALA A 18 9.44 -2.42 0.79
N ALA A 19 10.24 -1.61 1.47
CA ALA A 19 11.65 -1.84 1.66
C ALA A 19 12.09 -1.42 3.06
N VAL A 20 13.08 -2.12 3.61
CA VAL A 20 13.76 -1.73 4.85
C VAL A 20 15.20 -1.41 4.49
N LEU A 21 15.62 -0.18 4.79
CA LEU A 21 17.03 0.19 4.77
C LEU A 21 17.65 -0.26 6.10
N VAL A 22 18.60 -1.17 6.01
CA VAL A 22 19.34 -1.71 7.15
C VAL A 22 20.70 -1.04 7.19
N THR A 23 20.98 -0.33 8.28
CA THR A 23 22.29 0.31 8.54
C THR A 23 22.98 -0.41 9.68
N ASP A 24 24.16 -0.97 9.46
CA ASP A 24 25.05 -1.44 10.54
C ASP A 24 25.64 -0.20 11.22
N LEU A 25 25.32 0.01 12.51
CA LEU A 25 25.77 1.18 13.24
C LEU A 25 27.23 1.09 13.69
N GLY A 26 27.85 -0.10 13.61
CA GLY A 26 29.25 -0.29 13.95
C GLY A 26 30.20 0.24 12.87
N ASP A 27 29.85 0.10 11.59
CA ASP A 27 30.71 0.51 10.46
C ASP A 27 30.02 1.41 9.42
N GLY A 28 28.73 1.69 9.59
CA GLY A 28 27.96 2.59 8.73
C GLY A 28 27.57 1.99 7.38
N ARG A 29 27.74 0.68 7.17
CA ARG A 29 27.32 0.02 5.93
C ARG A 29 25.79 -0.08 5.85
N ASP A 30 25.27 0.34 4.70
CA ASP A 30 23.85 0.34 4.38
C ASP A 30 23.53 -0.78 3.38
N ARG A 31 22.36 -1.42 3.53
CA ARG A 31 21.78 -2.29 2.50
C ARG A 31 20.25 -2.19 2.49
N ILE A 32 19.65 -2.44 1.33
CA ILE A 32 18.18 -2.52 1.21
C ILE A 32 17.78 -3.99 1.27
N VAL A 33 16.75 -4.26 2.06
CA VAL A 33 16.03 -5.54 2.07
C VAL A 33 14.61 -5.26 1.59
N ARG A 34 14.16 -5.99 0.56
CA ARG A 34 12.79 -5.90 0.03
C ARG A 34 11.87 -6.85 0.78
N GLU A 35 10.57 -6.53 0.78
CA GLU A 35 9.58 -7.45 1.31
C GLU A 35 9.61 -8.78 0.52
N GLY A 36 9.83 -9.89 1.22
CA GLY A 36 10.00 -11.23 0.63
C GLY A 36 11.45 -11.70 0.47
N ASP A 37 12.44 -10.80 0.61
CA ASP A 37 13.85 -11.21 0.65
C ASP A 37 14.12 -12.05 1.91
N HIS A 38 14.86 -13.15 1.75
CA HIS A 38 15.23 -13.99 2.88
C HIS A 38 16.49 -13.44 3.58
N VAL A 39 16.36 -13.13 4.87
CA VAL A 39 17.47 -12.84 5.77
C VAL A 39 17.38 -13.82 6.93
N ALA A 40 18.46 -14.53 7.22
CA ALA A 40 18.52 -15.51 8.29
C ALA A 40 18.72 -14.85 9.67
N GLY A 41 18.52 -15.65 10.73
CA GLY A 41 18.83 -15.26 12.10
C GLY A 41 17.94 -14.18 12.69
N ASP A 42 18.38 -13.64 13.82
CA ASP A 42 17.63 -12.66 14.62
C ASP A 42 17.41 -11.35 13.85
N LEU A 43 18.36 -10.98 12.99
CA LEU A 43 18.22 -9.81 12.13
C LEU A 43 17.07 -9.99 11.14
N GLY A 44 16.93 -11.18 10.56
CA GLY A 44 15.81 -11.51 9.68
C GLY A 44 14.45 -11.41 10.38
N ALA A 45 14.35 -11.94 11.60
CA ALA A 45 13.13 -11.82 12.41
C ALA A 45 12.80 -10.35 12.74
N ALA A 46 13.82 -9.54 13.04
CA ALA A 46 13.66 -8.12 13.31
C ALA A 46 13.21 -7.33 12.07
N ILE A 47 13.76 -7.62 10.89
CA ILE A 47 13.35 -7.04 9.61
C ILE A 47 11.92 -7.42 9.26
N ALA A 48 11.55 -8.70 9.40
CA ALA A 48 10.18 -9.16 9.19
C ALA A 48 9.18 -8.43 10.11
N ASN A 49 9.57 -8.12 11.34
CA ASN A 49 8.76 -7.31 12.24
C ASN A 49 8.66 -5.84 11.79
N ALA A 50 9.72 -5.26 11.23
CA ALA A 50 9.69 -3.92 10.67
C ALA A 50 8.73 -3.82 9.49
N PHE A 51 8.67 -4.84 8.61
CA PHE A 51 7.69 -4.90 7.53
C PHE A 51 6.24 -4.97 8.03
N ARG A 52 5.96 -5.77 9.07
CA ARG A 52 4.61 -5.88 9.63
C ARG A 52 4.12 -4.62 10.33
N THR A 53 5.02 -3.91 11.01
CA THR A 53 4.65 -2.79 11.89
C THR A 53 4.84 -1.43 11.25
N GLY A 54 5.72 -1.33 10.24
CA GLY A 54 6.16 -0.05 9.67
C GLY A 54 7.05 0.77 10.59
N ASN A 55 7.45 0.24 11.74
CA ASN A 55 8.22 0.98 12.73
C ASN A 55 9.72 0.87 12.46
N SER A 56 10.37 2.03 12.32
CA SER A 56 11.82 2.14 12.29
C SER A 56 12.38 2.05 13.71
N ARG A 57 13.45 1.26 13.92
CA ARG A 57 14.05 1.03 15.24
C ARG A 57 15.48 0.51 15.16
N SER A 58 16.24 0.71 16.22
CA SER A 58 17.51 -0.01 16.43
C SER A 58 17.27 -1.40 17.01
N VAL A 59 18.06 -2.39 16.59
CA VAL A 59 18.01 -3.77 17.06
C VAL A 59 19.42 -4.32 17.25
N GLU A 60 19.60 -5.18 18.24
CA GLU A 60 20.80 -5.99 18.40
C GLU A 60 20.60 -7.34 17.72
N ALA A 61 21.52 -7.74 16.86
CA ALA A 61 21.53 -9.05 16.23
C ALA A 61 22.97 -9.47 15.95
N GLU A 62 23.30 -10.74 16.17
CA GLU A 62 24.62 -11.30 15.83
C GLU A 62 25.80 -10.53 16.47
N GLY A 63 25.59 -9.95 17.65
CA GLY A 63 26.59 -9.14 18.36
C GLY A 63 26.84 -7.75 17.77
N ARG A 64 25.93 -7.24 16.93
CA ARG A 64 25.98 -5.90 16.33
C ARG A 64 24.66 -5.17 16.47
N THR A 65 24.75 -3.84 16.49
CA THR A 65 23.60 -2.95 16.46
C THR A 65 23.26 -2.54 15.03
N PHE A 66 22.03 -2.75 14.60
CA PHE A 66 21.50 -2.30 13.32
C PHE A 66 20.38 -1.29 13.51
N PHE A 67 20.35 -0.25 12.68
CA PHE A 67 19.16 0.59 12.53
C PHE A 67 18.33 0.10 11.34
N LEU A 68 17.07 -0.23 11.61
CA LEU A 68 16.10 -0.63 10.60
C LEU A 68 15.24 0.59 10.27
N ASN A 69 15.35 1.13 9.06
CA ASN A 69 14.52 2.22 8.58
C ASN A 69 13.45 1.68 7.61
N ALA A 70 12.22 1.56 8.10
CA ALA A 70 11.11 1.01 7.36
C ALA A 70 10.53 2.05 6.37
N HIS A 71 10.41 1.65 5.11
CA HIS A 71 9.81 2.43 4.05
C HIS A 71 8.69 1.63 3.42
N LEU A 72 7.50 1.77 4.02
CA LEU A 72 6.29 1.10 3.55
C LEU A 72 5.44 2.08 2.73
N PRO A 73 4.73 1.61 1.70
CA PRO A 73 3.71 2.41 1.02
C PRO A 73 2.66 2.88 2.01
N ARG A 74 2.18 4.11 1.83
CA ARG A 74 1.02 4.59 2.60
C ARG A 74 -0.19 3.72 2.25
N PRO A 75 -0.86 3.12 3.26
CA PRO A 75 -2.09 2.38 3.02
C PRO A 75 -3.15 3.26 2.36
N ARG A 76 -3.89 2.72 1.39
CA ARG A 76 -5.00 3.40 0.72
C ARG A 76 -6.25 2.53 0.67
N LEU A 77 -7.41 3.16 0.48
CA LEU A 77 -8.69 2.49 0.31
C LEU A 77 -9.21 2.74 -1.11
N VAL A 78 -9.45 1.66 -1.86
CA VAL A 78 -10.11 1.67 -3.16
C VAL A 78 -11.52 1.10 -2.97
N VAL A 79 -12.54 1.89 -3.27
CA VAL A 79 -13.94 1.49 -3.15
C VAL A 79 -14.51 1.25 -4.54
N ILE A 80 -15.04 0.05 -4.76
CA ILE A 80 -15.75 -0.31 -5.98
C ILE A 80 -17.23 -0.04 -5.72
N GLY A 81 -17.76 0.97 -6.39
CA GLY A 81 -19.13 1.42 -6.28
C GLY A 81 -19.28 2.80 -5.65
N ALA A 82 -20.01 3.67 -6.33
CA ALA A 82 -20.41 5.01 -5.93
C ALA A 82 -21.82 4.97 -5.31
N VAL A 83 -22.03 4.13 -4.29
CA VAL A 83 -23.34 3.89 -3.65
C VAL A 83 -23.49 4.68 -2.34
N HIS A 84 -24.63 4.52 -1.65
CA HIS A 84 -24.90 5.18 -0.36
C HIS A 84 -23.90 4.77 0.74
N ILE A 85 -23.46 3.50 0.75
CA ILE A 85 -22.43 3.01 1.68
C ILE A 85 -21.13 3.79 1.47
N SER A 86 -20.71 3.99 0.22
CA SER A 86 -19.48 4.72 -0.11
C SER A 86 -19.52 6.18 0.34
N GLN A 87 -20.69 6.82 0.33
CA GLN A 87 -20.85 8.21 0.78
C GLN A 87 -20.59 8.35 2.28
N ALA A 88 -20.96 7.34 3.07
CA ALA A 88 -20.65 7.30 4.50
C ALA A 88 -19.20 6.84 4.74
N LEU A 89 -18.72 5.87 3.98
CA LEU A 89 -17.39 5.26 4.16
C LEU A 89 -16.25 6.24 3.83
N ALA A 90 -16.33 6.95 2.71
CA ALA A 90 -15.26 7.84 2.24
C ALA A 90 -14.82 8.90 3.27
N PRO A 91 -15.73 9.67 3.92
CA PRO A 91 -15.31 10.64 4.92
C PRO A 91 -14.71 9.97 6.16
N MET A 92 -15.26 8.84 6.61
CA MET A 92 -14.69 8.09 7.75
C MET A 92 -13.27 7.61 7.45
N ALA A 93 -13.03 7.05 6.27
CA ALA A 93 -11.71 6.59 5.85
C ALA A 93 -10.70 7.74 5.72
N ARG A 94 -11.14 8.90 5.22
CA ARG A 94 -10.31 10.10 5.16
C ARG A 94 -9.97 10.65 6.55
N ILE A 95 -10.92 10.68 7.47
CA ILE A 95 -10.69 11.06 8.88
C ILE A 95 -9.67 10.12 9.51
N ALA A 96 -9.74 8.82 9.21
CA ALA A 96 -8.77 7.83 9.65
C ALA A 96 -7.40 7.92 8.93
N GLY A 97 -7.24 8.84 7.98
CA GLY A 97 -5.97 9.11 7.30
C GLY A 97 -5.71 8.26 6.05
N TYR A 98 -6.69 7.50 5.56
CA TYR A 98 -6.56 6.76 4.30
C TYR A 98 -6.84 7.67 3.10
N PRO A 99 -5.95 7.72 2.10
CA PRO A 99 -6.31 8.17 0.76
C PRO A 99 -7.43 7.25 0.22
N VAL A 100 -8.51 7.85 -0.26
CA VAL A 100 -9.68 7.14 -0.77
C VAL A 100 -9.86 7.41 -2.26
N GLU A 101 -10.08 6.35 -3.01
CA GLU A 101 -10.47 6.38 -4.42
C GLU A 101 -11.77 5.58 -4.60
N ILE A 102 -12.71 6.11 -5.38
CA ILE A 102 -13.97 5.45 -5.72
C ILE A 102 -13.97 5.18 -7.23
N ILE A 103 -14.32 3.95 -7.60
CA ILE A 103 -14.43 3.52 -8.99
C ILE A 103 -15.86 3.00 -9.22
N ASP A 104 -16.59 3.60 -10.14
CA ASP A 104 -17.90 3.13 -10.56
C ASP A 104 -18.18 3.56 -12.01
N PRO A 105 -18.43 2.63 -12.95
CA PRO A 105 -18.68 2.96 -14.35
C PRO A 105 -20.03 3.67 -14.56
N ARG A 106 -20.92 3.68 -13.56
CA ARG A 106 -22.24 4.31 -13.65
C ARG A 106 -22.10 5.80 -13.35
N THR A 107 -21.93 6.60 -14.40
CA THR A 107 -21.74 8.06 -14.33
C THR A 107 -22.81 8.81 -13.55
N ALA A 108 -24.05 8.32 -13.53
CA ALA A 108 -25.13 8.89 -12.72
C ALA A 108 -24.89 8.77 -11.20
N PHE A 109 -24.02 7.84 -10.79
CA PHE A 109 -23.69 7.62 -9.39
C PHE A 109 -22.38 8.27 -8.98
N ALA A 110 -21.36 8.16 -9.83
CA ALA A 110 -20.03 8.72 -9.62
C ALA A 110 -20.00 10.22 -9.98
N THR A 111 -20.62 11.05 -9.14
CA THR A 111 -20.60 12.52 -9.33
C THR A 111 -19.83 13.24 -8.21
N PRO A 112 -19.14 14.36 -8.51
CA PRO A 112 -18.41 15.14 -7.52
C PRO A 112 -19.30 15.68 -6.39
N GLU A 113 -20.57 15.98 -6.66
CA GLU A 113 -21.52 16.49 -5.67
C GLU A 113 -21.81 15.46 -4.57
N ARG A 114 -21.80 14.16 -4.94
CA ARG A 114 -22.01 13.05 -4.01
C ARG A 114 -20.72 12.64 -3.28
N PHE A 115 -19.56 12.92 -3.87
CA PHE A 115 -18.25 12.51 -3.37
C PHE A 115 -17.25 13.67 -3.43
N PRO A 116 -17.45 14.74 -2.64
CA PRO A 116 -16.53 15.86 -2.62
C PRO A 116 -15.15 15.45 -2.08
N ASP A 117 -14.10 15.97 -2.71
CA ASP A 117 -12.70 15.77 -2.31
C ASP A 117 -12.26 14.28 -2.23
N VAL A 118 -12.89 13.42 -3.03
CA VAL A 118 -12.51 12.01 -3.22
C VAL A 118 -12.04 11.82 -4.65
N ALA A 119 -10.99 11.03 -4.86
CA ALA A 119 -10.59 10.65 -6.21
C ALA A 119 -11.67 9.75 -6.80
N LEU A 120 -12.34 10.21 -7.87
CA LEU A 120 -13.51 9.55 -8.43
C LEU A 120 -13.25 9.16 -9.88
N ASN A 121 -13.37 7.87 -10.18
CA ASN A 121 -13.22 7.34 -11.53
C ASN A 121 -14.58 6.82 -12.02
N ALA A 122 -15.17 7.53 -12.97
CA ALA A 122 -16.41 7.14 -13.64
C ALA A 122 -16.14 6.17 -14.81
N GLU A 123 -15.37 5.12 -14.56
CA GLU A 123 -14.87 4.15 -15.54
C GLU A 123 -14.97 2.72 -14.99
N TRP A 124 -14.80 1.73 -15.85
CA TRP A 124 -14.75 0.33 -15.42
C TRP A 124 -13.52 0.05 -14.56
N PRO A 125 -13.63 -0.77 -13.49
CA PRO A 125 -12.48 -1.18 -12.68
C PRO A 125 -11.34 -1.76 -13.52
N GLU A 126 -11.67 -2.50 -14.58
CA GLU A 126 -10.69 -3.03 -15.54
C GLU A 126 -9.76 -1.98 -16.13
N ASP A 127 -10.27 -0.79 -16.43
CA ASP A 127 -9.49 0.26 -17.07
C ASP A 127 -8.77 1.13 -16.06
N VAL A 128 -9.36 1.35 -14.89
CA VAL A 128 -8.72 2.07 -13.78
C VAL A 128 -7.55 1.27 -13.22
N LEU A 129 -7.73 -0.03 -12.98
CA LEU A 129 -6.71 -0.85 -12.32
C LEU A 129 -5.52 -1.20 -13.25
N LYS A 130 -5.65 -1.03 -14.58
CA LYS A 130 -4.50 -1.10 -15.51
C LYS A 130 -3.51 0.02 -15.29
N ARG A 131 -4.00 1.23 -14.97
CA ARG A 131 -3.17 2.44 -14.79
C ARG A 131 -2.86 2.73 -13.32
N ALA A 132 -3.70 2.26 -12.41
CA ALA A 132 -3.55 2.40 -10.97
C ALA A 132 -3.65 1.00 -10.30
N PRO A 133 -2.66 0.12 -10.53
CA PRO A 133 -2.70 -1.25 -10.03
C PRO A 133 -2.77 -1.30 -8.51
N LEU A 134 -3.43 -2.33 -7.99
CA LEU A 134 -3.51 -2.62 -6.56
C LEU A 134 -2.17 -3.19 -6.04
N ASP A 135 -2.00 -3.14 -4.72
CA ASP A 135 -0.83 -3.66 -4.02
C ASP A 135 -1.21 -4.17 -2.62
N SER A 136 -0.27 -4.82 -1.93
CA SER A 136 -0.46 -5.33 -0.57
C SER A 136 -0.74 -4.26 0.49
N TYR A 137 -0.60 -2.97 0.14
CA TYR A 137 -0.92 -1.81 0.99
C TYR A 137 -2.22 -1.13 0.55
N THR A 138 -3.05 -1.84 -0.20
CA THR A 138 -4.38 -1.38 -0.60
C THR A 138 -5.45 -2.21 0.12
N ALA A 139 -6.44 -1.53 0.66
CA ALA A 139 -7.72 -2.11 1.04
C ALA A 139 -8.70 -1.94 -0.13
N LEU A 140 -9.47 -2.98 -0.46
CA LEU A 140 -10.53 -2.91 -1.44
C LEU A 140 -11.91 -3.17 -0.80
N ALA A 141 -12.84 -2.24 -1.01
CA ALA A 141 -14.22 -2.40 -0.57
C ALA A 141 -15.15 -2.49 -1.79
N ALA A 142 -15.62 -3.70 -2.11
CA ALA A 142 -16.62 -3.91 -3.15
C ALA A 142 -18.03 -3.78 -2.56
N VAL A 143 -18.77 -2.77 -3.01
CA VAL A 143 -20.08 -2.39 -2.44
C VAL A 143 -21.13 -2.15 -3.52
N THR A 144 -20.89 -2.56 -4.77
CA THR A 144 -21.89 -2.36 -5.84
C THR A 144 -23.03 -3.38 -5.77
N HIS A 145 -22.76 -4.59 -5.27
CA HIS A 145 -23.63 -5.76 -5.37
C HIS A 145 -23.93 -6.17 -6.83
N ASP A 146 -23.10 -5.75 -7.78
CA ASP A 146 -23.19 -6.13 -9.18
C ASP A 146 -21.91 -6.90 -9.56
N PRO A 147 -22.00 -8.23 -9.75
CA PRO A 147 -20.85 -9.05 -10.14
C PRO A 147 -20.12 -8.54 -11.39
N LYS A 148 -20.82 -7.85 -12.30
CA LYS A 148 -20.20 -7.27 -13.50
C LYS A 148 -19.16 -6.20 -13.17
N ILE A 149 -19.32 -5.52 -12.04
CA ILE A 149 -18.40 -4.46 -11.58
C ILE A 149 -17.47 -5.02 -10.50
N ASP A 150 -18.00 -5.79 -9.55
CA ASP A 150 -17.25 -6.24 -8.37
C ASP A 150 -16.25 -7.37 -8.67
N ASP A 151 -16.61 -8.38 -9.48
CA ASP A 151 -15.83 -9.62 -9.59
C ASP A 151 -14.41 -9.40 -10.11
N PHE A 152 -14.25 -8.56 -11.14
CA PHE A 152 -12.93 -8.23 -11.67
C PHE A 152 -12.05 -7.58 -10.61
N ALA A 153 -12.60 -6.61 -9.88
CA ALA A 153 -11.86 -5.85 -8.88
C ALA A 153 -11.50 -6.72 -7.67
N LEU A 154 -12.40 -7.60 -7.23
CA LEU A 154 -12.15 -8.59 -6.19
C LEU A 154 -11.04 -9.57 -6.60
N LYS A 155 -11.09 -10.10 -7.83
CA LYS A 155 -10.02 -10.95 -8.35
C LYS A 155 -8.68 -10.20 -8.38
N ALA A 156 -8.66 -8.97 -8.88
CA ALA A 156 -7.46 -8.15 -8.92
C ALA A 156 -6.89 -7.87 -7.50
N ALA A 157 -7.75 -7.66 -6.50
CA ALA A 157 -7.33 -7.49 -5.12
C ALA A 157 -6.70 -8.76 -4.54
N LEU A 158 -7.28 -9.93 -4.80
CA LEU A 158 -6.72 -11.22 -4.39
C LEU A 158 -5.36 -11.49 -5.04
N ASP A 159 -5.25 -11.27 -6.36
CA ASP A 159 -4.00 -11.45 -7.11
C ASP A 159 -2.91 -10.49 -6.59
N ALA A 160 -3.27 -9.25 -6.26
CA ALA A 160 -2.37 -8.24 -5.71
C ALA A 160 -2.05 -8.44 -4.22
N ARG A 161 -2.75 -9.37 -3.55
CA ARG A 161 -2.68 -9.61 -2.10
C ARG A 161 -2.97 -8.35 -1.28
N CYS A 162 -4.00 -7.59 -1.67
CA CYS A 162 -4.54 -6.49 -0.87
C CYS A 162 -4.71 -6.93 0.59
N PHE A 163 -4.40 -6.04 1.54
CA PHE A 163 -4.46 -6.39 2.96
C PHE A 163 -5.89 -6.51 3.49
N TYR A 164 -6.85 -5.94 2.76
CA TYR A 164 -8.28 -5.98 3.06
C TYR A 164 -9.08 -5.97 1.76
#